data_AF-A0A9E1ENJ7-F1
#
_entry.id   AF-A0A9E1ENJ7-F1
#
_cell.length_a   1.000
_cell.length_b   1.000
_cell.length_c   1.000
_cell.angle_alpha   90.00
_cell.angle_beta   90.00
_cell.angle_gamma   90.00
#
_symmetry.space_group_name_H-M   'P 1'
#
loop_
_entity.id
_entity.type
_entity.pdbx_description
1 polymer ?
#
loop_
_entity_poly.entity_id
_entity_poly.type
_entity_poly.pdbx_seq_one_letter_code
_entity_poly.pdbx_strand_id
1 'polypeptide(L)'
;MKSTWKRFLSLVLCMCMVMALLPNVTMTAFAATSGTVTGLADENIGLSFTGDADNAWTATGTQIIGKARSTSGSGCSDGKDYSSTLTITNNKTTEATLSFDYTVVVSDGTILVNYTTTTADGSFSQKLAAGGTVEVEIKSGSTSADTMITMTNVKLVADVSATVTFQPSENGSYTVDGKTITEVYTHTQSSITAYQVEATPAEGYRFMGWYDVASGKCISTDAKTALNFDSDRTITARFVSKELALFETGGQVFDDLNDAVTYAQANGQSKITLETDGSIGGSYTIPTGITLLIPFDEAKTCYTTTPAPTTSQAGAKVFRTLTMTEGSSITLENGAAISVGGQYYAAAGGSVGKMVGPYGWINMKSGSAITVQSGATLYAWGFISGSGSVTVESGGSVYEWYQILDFRGGSASSEMGNKVFPFSQYAVQNVEVPLTL
;
A
#
# COMPACT_ATOMS: atom_id res chain seq x y z
N MET A 1 18.35 44.58 -26.61
CA MET A 1 17.94 43.55 -25.62
C MET A 1 18.86 42.31 -25.56
N LYS A 2 19.42 41.80 -26.66
CA LYS A 2 20.34 40.61 -26.61
C LYS A 2 21.72 40.88 -25.97
N SER A 3 22.26 42.10 -26.08
CA SER A 3 23.58 42.46 -25.49
C SER A 3 23.50 42.72 -23.98
N THR A 4 22.41 43.35 -23.51
CA THR A 4 22.17 43.61 -22.08
C THR A 4 21.91 42.33 -21.30
N TRP A 5 21.21 41.34 -21.89
CA TRP A 5 20.97 40.04 -21.26
C TRP A 5 22.26 39.24 -21.04
N LYS A 6 23.18 39.24 -22.02
CA LYS A 6 24.48 38.56 -21.85
C LYS A 6 25.34 39.21 -20.78
N ARG A 7 25.31 40.54 -20.66
CA ARG A 7 26.02 41.28 -19.61
C ARG A 7 25.42 41.02 -18.23
N PHE A 8 24.09 40.92 -18.13
CA PHE A 8 23.40 40.57 -16.88
C PHE A 8 23.72 39.13 -16.45
N LEU A 9 23.70 38.18 -17.39
CA LEU A 9 24.03 36.78 -17.12
C LEU A 9 25.49 36.60 -16.69
N SER A 10 26.41 37.36 -17.28
CA SER A 10 27.82 37.34 -16.90
C SER A 10 28.08 37.98 -15.52
N LEU A 11 27.29 38.99 -15.15
CA LEU A 11 27.31 39.60 -13.81
C LEU A 11 26.77 38.64 -12.75
N VAL A 12 25.68 37.93 -13.04
CA VAL A 12 25.12 36.89 -12.15
C VAL A 12 26.10 35.73 -11.99
N LEU A 13 26.76 35.27 -13.07
CA LEU A 13 27.78 34.22 -12.97
C LEU A 13 29.00 34.66 -12.13
N CYS A 14 29.44 35.91 -12.27
CA CYS A 14 30.51 36.47 -11.44
C CYS A 14 30.09 36.54 -9.97
N MET A 15 28.85 36.92 -9.68
CA MET A 15 28.32 36.97 -8.32
C MET A 15 28.20 35.57 -7.69
N CYS A 16 27.85 34.54 -8.48
CA CYS A 16 27.85 33.14 -8.05
C CYS A 16 29.26 32.60 -7.76
N MET A 17 30.27 32.98 -8.57
CA MET A 17 31.67 32.59 -8.29
C MET A 17 32.24 33.28 -7.05
N VAL A 18 31.85 34.52 -6.77
CA VAL A 18 32.25 35.24 -5.54
C VAL A 18 31.59 34.63 -4.29
N MET A 19 30.34 34.13 -4.38
CA MET A 19 29.70 33.40 -3.29
C MET A 19 30.35 32.03 -3.01
N ALA A 20 30.95 31.38 -4.01
CA ALA A 20 31.67 30.11 -3.84
C ALA A 20 33.07 30.28 -3.20
N LEU A 21 33.57 31.51 -3.11
CA LEU A 21 34.86 31.86 -2.49
C LEU A 21 34.72 32.41 -1.07
N LEU A 22 33.50 32.56 -0.57
CA LEU A 22 33.28 32.81 0.85
C LEU A 22 33.61 31.54 1.62
N PRO A 23 34.40 31.60 2.71
CA PRO A 23 34.60 30.43 3.56
C PRO A 23 33.23 29.90 3.99
N ASN A 24 33.04 28.58 3.91
CA ASN A 24 31.85 27.91 4.44
C ASN A 24 31.68 28.32 5.90
N VAL A 25 30.83 29.31 6.15
CA VAL A 25 30.31 29.57 7.48
C VAL A 25 29.33 28.44 7.70
N THR A 26 29.79 27.36 8.33
CA THR A 26 28.89 26.35 8.86
C THR A 26 27.92 27.07 9.77
N MET A 27 26.70 27.31 9.31
CA MET A 27 25.62 27.68 10.20
C MET A 27 25.47 26.51 11.15
N THR A 28 25.85 26.71 12.41
CA THR A 28 25.47 25.82 13.50
C THR A 28 23.96 25.73 13.46
N ALA A 29 23.43 24.59 12.99
CA ALA A 29 22.03 24.28 13.13
C ALA A 29 21.77 24.19 14.63
N PHE A 30 21.04 25.18 15.17
CA PHE A 30 20.53 25.06 16.53
C PHE A 30 19.51 23.92 16.51
N ALA A 31 19.79 22.85 17.26
CA ALA A 31 18.82 21.80 17.53
C ALA A 31 17.52 22.44 18.04
N ALA A 32 16.38 22.05 17.47
CA ALA A 32 15.10 22.54 17.93
C ALA A 32 14.89 22.06 19.38
N THR A 33 14.88 22.97 20.34
CA THR A 33 14.67 22.68 21.76
C THR A 33 13.22 22.35 22.10
N SER A 34 12.35 22.36 21.10
CA SER A 34 10.96 21.92 21.18
C SER A 34 10.40 21.65 19.79
N GLY A 35 9.44 20.74 19.67
CA GLY A 35 8.79 20.44 18.39
C GLY A 35 7.72 19.37 18.50
N THR A 36 7.12 19.00 17.37
CA THR A 36 6.22 17.85 17.26
C THR A 36 7.00 16.62 16.78
N VAL A 37 6.56 15.43 17.21
CA VAL A 37 7.09 14.16 16.69
C VAL A 37 6.03 13.54 15.79
N THR A 38 6.39 13.22 14.56
CA THR A 38 5.49 12.59 13.58
C THR A 38 5.90 11.14 13.32
N GLY A 39 4.97 10.32 12.82
CA GLY A 39 5.27 8.94 12.37
C GLY A 39 4.59 7.83 13.17
N LEU A 40 3.85 8.16 14.23
CA LEU A 40 2.95 7.22 14.90
C LEU A 40 1.68 6.99 14.04
N ALA A 41 1.15 5.78 14.04
CA ALA A 41 0.02 5.36 13.21
C ALA A 41 -1.35 5.85 13.71
N ASP A 42 -1.52 5.99 15.03
CA ASP A 42 -2.76 6.52 15.61
C ASP A 42 -2.69 8.05 15.67
N GLU A 43 -3.37 8.72 14.74
CA GLU A 43 -3.44 10.19 14.64
C GLU A 43 -4.14 10.85 15.83
N ASN A 44 -4.84 10.07 16.67
CA ASN A 44 -5.45 10.58 17.90
C ASN A 44 -4.44 10.73 19.06
N ILE A 45 -3.18 10.36 18.86
CA ILE A 45 -2.11 10.51 19.84
C ILE A 45 -1.22 11.68 19.41
N GLY A 46 -1.29 12.78 20.14
CA GLY A 46 -0.41 13.93 19.93
C GLY A 46 0.97 13.67 20.53
N LEU A 47 2.04 13.95 19.80
CA LEU A 47 3.41 13.86 20.30
C LEU A 47 4.13 15.19 20.13
N SER A 48 4.63 15.73 21.22
CA SER A 48 5.50 16.91 21.22
C SER A 48 6.63 16.74 22.21
N PHE A 49 7.73 17.47 22.03
CA PHE A 49 8.85 17.40 22.95
C PHE A 49 9.39 18.79 23.28
N THR A 50 10.06 18.89 24.42
CA THR A 50 10.85 20.05 24.84
C THR A 50 12.14 19.56 25.50
N GLY A 51 13.24 20.30 25.38
CA GLY A 51 14.53 19.91 25.97
C GLY A 51 15.71 20.51 25.25
N ASP A 52 16.91 20.06 25.62
CA ASP A 52 18.16 20.48 24.98
C ASP A 52 18.94 19.34 24.32
N ALA A 53 18.47 18.09 24.44
CA ALA A 53 18.98 16.96 23.67
C ALA A 53 18.57 17.06 22.19
N ASP A 54 19.54 16.98 21.30
CA ASP A 54 19.32 17.05 19.86
C ASP A 54 18.69 15.75 19.32
N ASN A 55 17.66 15.89 18.48
CA ASN A 55 16.95 14.78 17.83
C ASN A 55 16.58 13.64 18.79
N ALA A 56 16.10 14.01 19.98
CA ALA A 56 15.89 13.08 21.07
C ALA A 56 14.79 12.03 20.80
N TRP A 57 13.80 12.35 19.97
CA TRP A 57 12.60 11.53 19.79
C TRP A 57 12.31 11.19 18.33
N THR A 58 11.99 9.93 18.07
CA THR A 58 11.52 9.44 16.76
C THR A 58 10.34 8.49 16.94
N ALA A 59 9.33 8.57 16.07
CA ALA A 59 8.18 7.67 16.08
C ALA A 59 8.03 6.95 14.73
N THR A 60 7.60 5.70 14.75
CA THR A 60 7.30 4.90 13.55
C THR A 60 6.26 3.83 13.86
N GLY A 61 5.14 3.84 13.17
CA GLY A 61 4.07 2.84 13.36
C GLY A 61 3.49 2.93 14.77
N THR A 62 3.71 1.91 15.59
CA THR A 62 3.27 1.89 17.01
C THR A 62 4.44 2.04 18.00
N GLN A 63 5.62 2.44 17.51
CA GLN A 63 6.85 2.56 18.28
C GLN A 63 7.30 4.01 18.41
N ILE A 64 7.86 4.35 19.57
CA ILE A 64 8.52 5.62 19.84
C ILE A 64 9.88 5.33 20.50
N ILE A 65 10.95 5.95 20.02
CA ILE A 65 12.29 5.84 20.58
C ILE A 65 12.74 7.21 21.09
N GLY A 66 13.17 7.26 22.36
CA GLY A 66 13.80 8.41 23.00
C GLY A 66 15.27 8.12 23.28
N LYS A 67 16.18 9.05 22.95
CA LYS A 67 17.62 8.94 23.25
C LYS A 67 18.27 10.27 23.62
N ALA A 68 19.21 10.24 24.55
CA ALA A 68 20.05 11.39 24.91
C ALA A 68 21.47 10.92 25.27
N ARG A 69 22.49 11.73 24.96
CA ARG A 69 23.91 11.44 25.27
C ARG A 69 24.62 12.70 25.70
N SER A 70 25.41 12.61 26.77
CA SER A 70 26.21 13.73 27.27
C SER A 70 27.37 14.02 26.34
N THR A 71 27.85 15.25 26.30
CA THR A 71 29.09 15.62 25.59
C THR A 71 30.23 15.79 26.57
N SER A 72 31.42 15.35 26.18
CA SER A 72 32.64 15.67 26.91
C SER A 72 32.97 17.15 26.70
N GLY A 73 33.41 17.82 27.77
CA GLY A 73 33.90 19.18 27.67
C GLY A 73 35.19 19.25 26.85
N SER A 74 35.48 20.42 26.28
CA SER A 74 36.73 20.67 25.55
C SER A 74 37.64 21.60 26.34
N GLY A 75 38.84 21.14 26.70
CA GLY A 75 39.80 21.93 27.49
C GLY A 75 39.42 22.03 28.97
N CYS A 76 39.22 23.24 29.50
CA CYS A 76 38.87 23.51 30.90
C CYS A 76 37.36 23.63 31.17
N SER A 77 36.51 23.33 30.18
CA SER A 77 35.05 23.33 30.36
C SER A 77 34.57 21.96 30.85
N ASP A 78 33.61 21.95 31.78
CA ASP A 78 32.93 20.72 32.19
C ASP A 78 32.11 20.11 31.04
N GLY A 79 31.89 18.80 31.09
CA GLY A 79 30.97 18.12 30.17
C GLY A 79 29.51 18.58 30.36
N LYS A 80 28.67 18.34 29.35
CA LYS A 80 27.27 18.74 29.39
C LYS A 80 26.36 17.51 29.28
N ASP A 81 25.48 17.35 30.27
CA ASP A 81 24.32 16.46 30.18
C ASP A 81 23.19 17.14 29.42
N TYR A 82 22.40 16.35 28.71
CA TYR A 82 21.24 16.83 27.97
C TYR A 82 19.99 16.12 28.45
N SER A 83 18.86 16.81 28.39
CA SER A 83 17.55 16.25 28.67
C SER A 83 16.54 16.55 27.59
N SER A 84 15.52 15.70 27.50
CA SER A 84 14.34 15.94 26.69
C SER A 84 13.13 15.26 27.30
N THR A 85 12.01 15.96 27.26
CA THR A 85 10.71 15.49 27.71
C THR A 85 9.78 15.36 26.52
N LEU A 86 9.29 14.15 26.27
CA LEU A 86 8.19 13.87 25.35
C LEU A 86 6.87 14.02 26.09
N THR A 87 5.99 14.86 25.56
CA THR A 87 4.59 14.96 25.97
C THR A 87 3.74 14.16 24.99
N ILE A 88 3.05 13.13 25.51
CA ILE A 88 2.06 12.32 24.80
C ILE A 88 0.67 12.81 25.19
N THR A 89 -0.14 13.21 24.21
CA THR A 89 -1.45 13.85 24.42
C THR A 89 -2.58 12.98 23.88
N ASN A 90 -3.66 12.85 24.66
CA ASN A 90 -4.93 12.33 24.17
C ASN A 90 -5.62 13.41 23.30
N ASN A 91 -5.54 13.29 21.97
CA ASN A 91 -6.24 14.20 21.05
C ASN A 91 -7.69 13.79 20.76
N LYS A 92 -8.19 12.70 21.35
CA LYS A 92 -9.62 12.38 21.27
C LYS A 92 -10.42 13.44 22.05
N THR A 93 -11.67 13.64 21.65
CA THR A 93 -12.61 14.53 22.34
C THR A 93 -13.19 13.91 23.62
N THR A 94 -12.83 12.67 23.92
CA THR A 94 -13.33 11.88 25.06
C THR A 94 -12.17 11.30 25.87
N GLU A 95 -12.48 10.83 27.07
CA GLU A 95 -11.52 10.15 27.93
C GLU A 95 -11.07 8.81 27.33
N ALA A 96 -9.77 8.54 27.33
CA ALA A 96 -9.18 7.35 26.74
C ALA A 96 -7.99 6.84 27.55
N THR A 97 -7.77 5.53 27.51
CA THR A 97 -6.64 4.88 28.18
C THR A 97 -5.45 4.83 27.23
N LEU A 98 -4.41 5.60 27.56
CA LEU A 98 -3.10 5.49 26.91
C LEU A 98 -2.37 4.30 27.52
N SER A 99 -1.76 3.45 26.69
CA SER A 99 -0.88 2.38 27.15
C SER A 99 0.22 2.06 26.16
N PHE A 100 1.35 1.58 26.67
CA PHE A 100 2.52 1.16 25.91
C PHE A 100 3.41 0.26 26.78
N ASP A 101 4.16 -0.62 26.13
CA ASP A 101 5.27 -1.35 26.72
C ASP A 101 6.56 -0.54 26.50
N TYR A 102 7.58 -0.70 27.34
CA TYR A 102 8.86 -0.04 27.15
C TYR A 102 10.07 -0.86 27.59
N THR A 103 11.19 -0.65 26.91
CA THR A 103 12.53 -1.12 27.32
C THR A 103 13.47 0.06 27.54
N VAL A 104 14.45 -0.09 28.46
CA VAL A 104 15.34 1.02 28.86
C VAL A 104 16.81 0.66 28.86
N VAL A 105 17.65 1.65 28.51
CA VAL A 105 19.11 1.63 28.67
C VAL A 105 19.50 2.91 29.42
N VAL A 106 19.89 2.81 30.69
CA VAL A 106 20.05 3.99 31.56
C VAL A 106 21.36 4.75 31.31
N SER A 107 22.48 4.06 31.10
CA SER A 107 23.80 4.65 30.77
C SER A 107 24.19 5.84 31.67
N ASP A 108 24.17 5.63 32.99
CA ASP A 108 24.42 6.64 34.04
C ASP A 108 23.47 7.85 34.04
N GLY A 109 22.48 7.88 33.14
CA GLY A 109 21.45 8.91 33.05
C GLY A 109 20.21 8.61 33.90
N THR A 110 19.08 9.24 33.55
CA THR A 110 17.80 9.04 34.23
C THR A 110 16.68 9.01 33.20
N ILE A 111 15.72 8.09 33.39
CA ILE A 111 14.51 7.97 32.58
C ILE A 111 13.32 8.04 33.53
N LEU A 112 12.36 8.92 33.25
CA LEU A 112 11.10 9.01 33.98
C LEU A 112 9.95 8.71 33.04
N VAL A 113 9.09 7.77 33.43
CA VAL A 113 7.79 7.54 32.77
C VAL A 113 6.72 8.09 33.69
N ASN A 114 6.08 9.18 33.28
CA ASN A 114 5.07 9.90 34.06
C ASN A 114 5.54 10.22 35.49
N TYR A 115 6.66 10.94 35.59
CA TYR A 115 7.31 11.33 36.86
C TYR A 115 7.84 10.18 37.72
N THR A 116 7.76 8.93 37.26
CA THR A 116 8.31 7.76 37.97
C THR A 116 9.63 7.35 37.36
N THR A 117 10.70 7.34 38.15
CA THR A 117 12.02 6.88 37.71
C THR A 117 12.00 5.39 37.37
N THR A 118 12.49 5.06 36.18
CA THR A 118 12.47 3.70 35.64
C THR A 118 13.89 3.26 35.28
N THR A 119 14.32 2.12 35.82
CA THR A 119 15.65 1.53 35.56
C THR A 119 15.60 0.13 34.96
N ALA A 120 14.41 -0.40 34.69
CA ALA A 120 14.18 -1.70 34.10
C ALA A 120 12.99 -1.65 33.13
N ASP A 121 12.92 -2.63 32.24
CA ASP A 121 11.82 -2.77 31.27
C ASP A 121 10.46 -2.92 31.98
N GLY A 122 9.39 -2.48 31.33
CA GLY A 122 8.06 -2.50 31.93
C GLY A 122 6.96 -2.09 30.98
N SER A 123 5.81 -1.72 31.54
CA SER A 123 4.66 -1.22 30.80
C SER A 123 4.00 -0.06 31.54
N PHE A 124 3.26 0.74 30.81
CA PHE A 124 2.53 1.90 31.31
C PHE A 124 1.08 1.85 30.82
N SER A 125 0.15 2.23 31.70
CA SER A 125 -1.26 2.38 31.36
C SER A 125 -1.90 3.44 32.25
N GLN A 126 -2.53 4.43 31.64
CA GLN A 126 -3.25 5.49 32.36
C GLN A 126 -4.44 6.00 31.56
N LYS A 127 -5.56 6.23 32.26
CA LYS A 127 -6.73 6.89 31.72
C LYS A 127 -6.51 8.41 31.67
N LEU A 128 -6.69 9.02 30.50
CA LEU A 128 -6.48 10.43 30.22
C LEU A 128 -7.77 11.08 29.73
N ALA A 129 -8.18 12.18 30.36
CA ALA A 129 -9.24 13.03 29.81
C ALA A 129 -8.87 13.54 28.40
N ALA A 130 -9.85 14.08 27.67
CA ALA A 130 -9.59 14.76 26.40
C ALA A 130 -8.57 15.90 26.59
N GLY A 131 -7.52 15.92 25.78
CA GLY A 131 -6.39 16.84 25.94
C GLY A 131 -5.44 16.53 27.11
N GLY A 132 -5.69 15.47 27.88
CA GLY A 132 -4.82 15.03 28.97
C GLY A 132 -3.47 14.51 28.44
N THR A 133 -2.43 14.63 29.27
CA THR A 133 -1.05 14.34 28.86
C THR A 133 -0.33 13.38 29.80
N VAL A 134 0.67 12.70 29.24
CA VAL A 134 1.69 11.93 29.96
C VAL A 134 3.06 12.39 29.47
N GLU A 135 4.01 12.52 30.41
CA GLU A 135 5.37 12.93 30.09
C GLU A 135 6.35 11.77 30.23
N VAL A 136 7.26 11.65 29.27
CA VAL A 136 8.40 10.74 29.34
C VAL A 136 9.67 11.58 29.25
N GLU A 137 10.47 11.58 30.30
CA GLU A 137 11.72 12.36 30.37
C GLU A 137 12.93 11.44 30.23
N ILE A 138 13.89 11.87 29.43
CA ILE A 138 15.22 11.28 29.36
C ILE A 138 16.26 12.34 29.71
N LYS A 139 17.22 11.98 30.55
CA LYS A 139 18.39 12.78 30.87
C LYS A 139 19.64 11.92 30.72
N SER A 140 20.60 12.37 29.92
CA SER A 140 21.87 11.66 29.76
C SER A 140 22.77 11.82 30.98
N GLY A 141 23.61 10.82 31.24
CA GLY A 141 24.70 10.91 32.23
C GLY A 141 26.02 10.34 31.74
N SER A 142 26.08 9.86 30.49
CA SER A 142 27.27 9.25 29.89
C SER A 142 27.60 9.86 28.53
N THR A 143 28.90 10.00 28.29
CA THR A 143 29.47 10.38 26.99
C THR A 143 29.71 9.18 26.08
N SER A 144 29.70 7.97 26.64
CA SER A 144 30.08 6.73 25.95
C SER A 144 28.89 5.96 25.38
N ALA A 145 27.69 6.16 25.93
CA ALA A 145 26.48 5.45 25.54
C ALA A 145 25.24 6.34 25.70
N ASP A 146 24.20 6.07 24.91
CA ASP A 146 22.91 6.76 25.03
C ASP A 146 22.15 6.29 26.27
N THR A 147 21.52 7.23 26.96
CA THR A 147 20.35 6.94 27.78
C THR A 147 19.16 6.83 26.83
N MET A 148 18.49 5.67 26.80
CA MET A 148 17.51 5.33 25.77
C MET A 148 16.26 4.67 26.36
N ILE A 149 15.10 5.01 25.82
CA ILE A 149 13.83 4.30 26.03
C ILE A 149 13.22 3.93 24.68
N THR A 150 12.75 2.71 24.53
CA THR A 150 11.98 2.26 23.37
C THR A 150 10.58 1.88 23.83
N MET A 151 9.58 2.64 23.41
CA MET A 151 8.16 2.35 23.65
C MET A 151 7.56 1.59 22.48
N THR A 152 6.81 0.54 22.75
CA THR A 152 6.12 -0.30 21.75
C THR A 152 4.65 -0.46 22.10
N ASN A 153 3.84 -0.86 21.12
CA ASN A 153 2.40 -1.08 21.28
C ASN A 153 1.67 0.16 21.82
N VAL A 154 2.13 1.35 21.43
CA VAL A 154 1.52 2.62 21.86
C VAL A 154 0.10 2.69 21.32
N LYS A 155 -0.88 2.73 22.22
CA LYS A 155 -2.32 2.73 21.91
C LYS A 155 -3.11 3.67 22.81
N LEU A 156 -4.16 4.27 22.26
CA LEU A 156 -5.09 5.16 22.97
C LEU A 156 -6.53 4.70 22.76
N VAL A 157 -7.10 4.04 23.76
CA VAL A 157 -8.40 3.37 23.66
C VAL A 157 -9.44 4.10 24.50
N ALA A 158 -10.45 4.68 23.85
CA ALA A 158 -11.61 5.27 24.54
C ALA A 158 -12.64 4.18 24.83
N ASP A 159 -13.14 4.13 26.07
CA ASP A 159 -14.34 3.36 26.45
C ASP A 159 -15.54 4.30 26.30
N VAL A 160 -16.10 4.32 25.09
CA VAL A 160 -17.24 5.16 24.73
C VAL A 160 -18.40 4.27 24.32
N SER A 161 -19.62 4.68 24.65
CA SER A 161 -20.80 4.01 24.12
C SER A 161 -21.05 4.46 22.70
N ALA A 162 -21.10 3.51 21.76
CA ALA A 162 -21.45 3.74 20.37
C ALA A 162 -22.74 3.01 20.04
N THR A 163 -23.61 3.65 19.26
CA THR A 163 -24.85 3.08 18.75
C THR A 163 -24.60 2.52 17.37
N VAL A 164 -24.71 1.20 17.22
CA VAL A 164 -24.55 0.52 15.94
C VAL A 164 -25.89 0.03 15.45
N THR A 165 -26.23 0.41 14.22
CA THR A 165 -27.44 -0.01 13.52
C THR A 165 -27.07 -1.02 12.43
N PHE A 166 -27.50 -2.26 12.59
CA PHE A 166 -27.34 -3.34 11.62
C PHE A 166 -28.56 -3.39 10.68
N GLN A 167 -28.32 -3.28 9.37
CA GLN A 167 -29.37 -3.34 8.34
C GLN A 167 -29.53 -4.76 7.79
N PRO A 168 -30.75 -5.23 7.47
CA PRO A 168 -30.92 -6.52 6.81
C PRO A 168 -30.13 -6.57 5.50
N SER A 169 -29.59 -7.75 5.18
CA SER A 169 -28.87 -7.99 3.92
C SER A 169 -29.77 -8.60 2.87
N GLU A 170 -29.41 -8.41 1.60
CA GLU A 170 -29.98 -9.14 0.48
C GLU A 170 -29.02 -10.26 0.02
N ASN A 171 -29.54 -11.30 -0.61
CA ASN A 171 -28.76 -12.38 -1.24
C ASN A 171 -27.83 -13.16 -0.27
N GLY A 172 -28.15 -13.10 1.01
CA GLY A 172 -27.46 -13.76 2.11
C GLY A 172 -28.13 -13.40 3.43
N SER A 173 -27.66 -14.00 4.51
CA SER A 173 -28.10 -13.65 5.86
C SER A 173 -26.88 -13.48 6.76
N TYR A 174 -27.06 -12.82 7.89
CA TYR A 174 -26.01 -12.74 8.89
C TYR A 174 -26.57 -12.64 10.30
N THR A 175 -25.71 -12.90 11.27
CA THR A 175 -26.00 -12.78 12.69
C THR A 175 -25.11 -11.75 13.35
N VAL A 176 -25.61 -11.14 14.42
CA VAL A 176 -24.86 -10.28 15.35
C VAL A 176 -25.07 -10.87 16.75
N ASP A 177 -23.98 -11.31 17.39
CA ASP A 177 -23.99 -11.98 18.69
C ASP A 177 -24.97 -13.17 18.74
N GLY A 178 -25.05 -13.92 17.64
CA GLY A 178 -25.95 -15.06 17.46
C GLY A 178 -27.40 -14.69 17.12
N LYS A 179 -27.77 -13.40 17.09
CA LYS A 179 -29.08 -12.93 16.65
C LYS A 179 -29.10 -12.74 15.13
N THR A 180 -29.98 -13.45 14.43
CA THR A 180 -30.21 -13.24 12.99
C THR A 180 -30.82 -11.86 12.72
N ILE A 181 -30.27 -11.14 11.74
CA ILE A 181 -30.75 -9.82 11.34
C ILE A 181 -31.68 -9.93 10.14
N THR A 182 -32.99 -9.86 10.38
CA THR A 182 -34.05 -9.86 9.35
C THR A 182 -34.75 -8.51 9.19
N GLU A 183 -34.55 -7.61 10.15
CA GLU A 183 -35.04 -6.24 10.19
C GLU A 183 -33.96 -5.35 10.80
N VAL A 184 -34.12 -4.03 10.73
CA VAL A 184 -33.15 -3.08 11.30
C VAL A 184 -32.97 -3.34 12.79
N TYR A 185 -31.75 -3.65 13.22
CA TYR A 185 -31.40 -3.91 14.60
C TYR A 185 -30.41 -2.86 15.11
N THR A 186 -30.78 -2.13 16.16
CA THR A 186 -29.89 -1.13 16.78
C THR A 186 -29.51 -1.58 18.17
N HIS A 187 -28.22 -1.47 18.48
CA HIS A 187 -27.70 -1.78 19.80
C HIS A 187 -26.62 -0.78 20.19
N THR A 188 -26.68 -0.25 21.40
CA THR A 188 -25.66 0.64 21.96
C THR A 188 -24.85 -0.13 22.98
N GLN A 189 -23.54 -0.21 22.77
CA GLN A 189 -22.61 -0.81 23.73
C GLN A 189 -21.27 -0.08 23.77
N SER A 190 -20.43 -0.45 24.73
CA SER A 190 -19.08 0.08 24.81
C SER A 190 -18.24 -0.31 23.58
N SER A 191 -17.44 0.61 23.09
CA SER A 191 -16.47 0.45 22.02
C SER A 191 -15.41 -0.62 22.29
N ILE A 192 -15.20 -1.03 23.55
CA ILE A 192 -14.28 -2.12 23.90
C ILE A 192 -14.96 -3.50 23.83
N THR A 193 -16.29 -3.54 23.76
CA THR A 193 -17.08 -4.75 23.54
C THR A 193 -17.30 -4.94 22.04
N ALA A 194 -16.81 -6.04 21.50
CA ALA A 194 -16.96 -6.34 20.08
C ALA A 194 -18.33 -6.96 19.78
N TYR A 195 -18.92 -6.59 18.64
CA TYR A 195 -20.02 -7.33 18.04
C TYR A 195 -19.46 -8.55 17.31
N GLN A 196 -19.94 -9.74 17.65
CA GLN A 196 -19.60 -10.98 16.94
C GLN A 196 -20.50 -11.12 15.71
N VAL A 197 -19.94 -10.89 14.53
CA VAL A 197 -20.70 -10.94 13.28
C VAL A 197 -20.35 -12.17 12.47
N GLU A 198 -21.36 -12.81 11.87
CA GLU A 198 -21.18 -14.01 11.04
C GLU A 198 -22.13 -13.98 9.84
N ALA A 199 -21.57 -13.94 8.63
CA ALA A 199 -22.28 -13.86 7.37
C ALA A 199 -22.37 -15.23 6.67
N THR A 200 -23.55 -15.55 6.15
CA THR A 200 -23.87 -16.77 5.39
C THR A 200 -24.45 -16.40 4.03
N PRO A 201 -23.70 -16.59 2.93
CA PRO A 201 -24.20 -16.30 1.58
C PRO A 201 -25.36 -17.21 1.18
N ALA A 202 -26.29 -16.69 0.38
CA ALA A 202 -27.27 -17.53 -0.30
C ALA A 202 -26.63 -18.33 -1.46
N GLU A 203 -27.34 -19.34 -1.96
CA GLU A 203 -26.90 -20.10 -3.13
C GLU A 203 -26.71 -19.17 -4.34
N GLY A 204 -25.61 -19.35 -5.08
CA GLY A 204 -25.22 -18.46 -6.19
C GLY A 204 -24.46 -17.19 -5.79
N TYR A 205 -24.42 -16.86 -4.49
CA TYR A 205 -23.77 -15.65 -3.97
C TYR A 205 -22.55 -15.96 -3.11
N ARG A 206 -21.70 -14.94 -2.91
CA ARG A 206 -20.58 -14.95 -1.98
C ARG A 206 -20.62 -13.72 -1.10
N PHE A 207 -20.02 -13.83 0.08
CA PHE A 207 -19.82 -12.71 0.98
C PHE A 207 -18.73 -11.80 0.40
N MET A 208 -19.03 -10.50 0.29
CA MET A 208 -18.10 -9.49 -0.20
C MET A 208 -17.40 -8.79 0.96
N GLY A 209 -18.10 -8.57 2.07
CA GLY A 209 -17.55 -7.89 3.24
C GLY A 209 -18.62 -7.23 4.11
N TRP A 210 -18.16 -6.74 5.24
CA TRP A 210 -18.90 -5.85 6.16
C TRP A 210 -18.68 -4.41 5.73
N TYR A 211 -19.76 -3.66 5.59
CA TYR A 211 -19.71 -2.29 5.07
C TYR A 211 -20.33 -1.31 6.04
N ASP A 212 -19.67 -0.16 6.18
CA ASP A 212 -20.27 1.05 6.71
C ASP A 212 -21.15 1.66 5.61
N VAL A 213 -22.46 1.76 5.87
CA VAL A 213 -23.46 2.17 4.88
C VAL A 213 -23.31 3.64 4.50
N ALA A 214 -22.90 4.50 5.43
CA ALA A 214 -22.81 5.94 5.19
C ALA A 214 -21.61 6.30 4.30
N SER A 215 -20.46 5.68 4.54
CA SER A 215 -19.22 5.91 3.79
C SER A 215 -19.05 4.98 2.59
N GLY A 216 -19.80 3.88 2.53
CA GLY A 216 -19.62 2.81 1.54
C GLY A 216 -18.32 2.02 1.74
N LYS A 217 -17.61 2.24 2.85
CA LYS A 217 -16.28 1.64 3.10
C LYS A 217 -16.41 0.21 3.61
N CYS A 218 -15.63 -0.70 3.04
CA CYS A 218 -15.43 -2.04 3.57
C CYS A 218 -14.63 -1.97 4.88
N ILE A 219 -15.17 -2.59 5.92
CA ILE A 219 -14.60 -2.68 7.26
C ILE A 219 -13.79 -3.98 7.40
N SER A 220 -14.32 -5.09 6.91
CA SER A 220 -13.66 -6.40 6.94
C SER A 220 -14.24 -7.32 5.88
N THR A 221 -13.40 -8.18 5.30
CA THR A 221 -13.78 -9.21 4.33
C THR A 221 -13.93 -10.60 4.98
N ASP A 222 -13.66 -10.72 6.28
CA ASP A 222 -13.81 -11.99 7.00
C ASP A 222 -15.28 -12.25 7.31
N ALA A 223 -15.82 -13.36 6.79
CA ALA A 223 -17.22 -13.72 6.97
C ALA A 223 -17.62 -13.88 8.45
N LYS A 224 -16.67 -14.20 9.33
CA LYS A 224 -16.86 -14.27 10.78
C LYS A 224 -15.79 -13.48 11.48
N THR A 225 -16.17 -12.42 12.20
CA THR A 225 -15.21 -11.51 12.83
C THR A 225 -15.81 -10.75 14.01
N ALA A 226 -14.95 -10.07 14.76
CA ALA A 226 -15.31 -9.26 15.91
C ALA A 226 -15.12 -7.78 15.53
N LEU A 227 -16.19 -6.98 15.61
CA LEU A 227 -16.16 -5.57 15.21
C LEU A 227 -16.36 -4.64 16.41
N ASN A 228 -15.45 -3.70 16.59
CA ASN A 228 -15.50 -2.66 17.62
C ASN A 228 -15.72 -1.31 16.98
N PHE A 229 -16.62 -0.51 17.55
CA PHE A 229 -16.97 0.82 17.03
C PHE A 229 -16.90 1.85 18.15
N ASP A 230 -16.16 2.93 17.93
CA ASP A 230 -16.00 4.05 18.88
C ASP A 230 -16.88 5.26 18.53
N SER A 231 -17.76 5.10 17.53
CA SER A 231 -18.67 6.11 17.01
C SER A 231 -19.93 5.44 16.49
N ASP A 232 -21.02 6.20 16.38
CA ASP A 232 -22.28 5.70 15.82
C ASP A 232 -22.11 5.29 14.35
N ARG A 233 -22.62 4.11 13.99
CA ARG A 233 -22.39 3.50 12.67
C ARG A 233 -23.61 2.74 12.19
N THR A 234 -23.80 2.70 10.88
CA THR A 234 -24.76 1.80 10.24
C THR A 234 -24.01 0.76 9.44
N ILE A 235 -24.19 -0.52 9.77
CA ILE A 235 -23.42 -1.64 9.24
C ILE A 235 -24.33 -2.61 8.49
N THR A 236 -23.82 -3.17 7.39
CA THR A 236 -24.48 -4.27 6.67
C THR A 236 -23.48 -5.28 6.13
N ALA A 237 -23.95 -6.51 5.90
CA ALA A 237 -23.24 -7.52 5.13
C ALA A 237 -23.61 -7.37 3.65
N ARG A 238 -22.61 -7.24 2.77
CA ARG A 238 -22.84 -7.25 1.32
C ARG A 238 -22.56 -8.64 0.76
N PHE A 239 -23.47 -9.12 -0.08
CA PHE A 239 -23.35 -10.37 -0.83
C PHE A 239 -23.50 -10.07 -2.32
N VAL A 240 -22.64 -10.69 -3.12
CA VAL A 240 -22.58 -10.48 -4.58
C VAL A 240 -22.59 -11.82 -5.31
N SER A 241 -23.02 -11.82 -6.57
CA SER A 241 -22.99 -13.04 -7.38
C SER A 241 -21.57 -13.61 -7.44
N LYS A 242 -21.45 -14.94 -7.39
CA LYS A 242 -20.16 -15.63 -7.58
C LYS A 242 -19.58 -15.42 -8.98
N GLU A 243 -20.40 -15.01 -9.94
CA GLU A 243 -20.01 -14.81 -11.32
C GLU A 243 -19.41 -13.43 -11.59
N LEU A 244 -19.61 -12.45 -10.71
CA LEU A 244 -19.07 -11.09 -10.88
C LEU A 244 -17.58 -11.05 -10.59
N ALA A 245 -16.84 -10.15 -11.23
CA ALA A 245 -15.47 -9.84 -10.83
C ALA A 245 -15.47 -8.97 -9.56
N LEU A 246 -14.47 -9.12 -8.69
CA LEU A 246 -14.21 -8.17 -7.61
C LEU A 246 -12.87 -7.49 -7.84
N PHE A 247 -12.83 -6.19 -7.55
CA PHE A 247 -11.66 -5.35 -7.72
C PHE A 247 -11.22 -4.79 -6.38
N GLU A 248 -9.92 -4.74 -6.14
CA GLU A 248 -9.34 -4.18 -4.93
C GLU A 248 -8.43 -2.99 -5.27
N THR A 249 -8.58 -1.91 -4.53
CA THR A 249 -7.65 -0.79 -4.54
C THR A 249 -7.67 -0.05 -3.20
N GLY A 250 -6.50 0.35 -2.71
CA GLY A 250 -6.36 1.07 -1.44
C GLY A 250 -6.97 0.34 -0.24
N GLY A 251 -7.01 -1.00 -0.25
CA GLY A 251 -7.60 -1.81 0.82
C GLY A 251 -9.13 -1.83 0.81
N GLN A 252 -9.77 -1.44 -0.29
CA GLN A 252 -11.22 -1.48 -0.48
C GLN A 252 -11.58 -2.42 -1.63
N VAL A 253 -12.70 -3.13 -1.50
CA VAL A 253 -13.18 -4.10 -2.48
C VAL A 253 -14.44 -3.55 -3.17
N PHE A 254 -14.52 -3.74 -4.49
CA PHE A 254 -15.58 -3.23 -5.36
C PHE A 254 -16.11 -4.34 -6.27
N ASP A 255 -17.41 -4.37 -6.49
CA ASP A 255 -18.10 -5.28 -7.42
C ASP A 255 -18.31 -4.67 -8.82
N ASP A 256 -17.97 -3.39 -8.98
CA ASP A 256 -17.94 -2.67 -10.24
C ASP A 256 -16.56 -2.01 -10.47
N LEU A 257 -16.03 -2.13 -11.69
CA LEU A 257 -14.71 -1.60 -12.03
C LEU A 257 -14.70 -0.06 -12.15
N ASN A 258 -15.80 0.58 -12.56
CA ASN A 258 -15.88 2.05 -12.58
C ASN A 258 -15.93 2.64 -11.17
N ASP A 259 -16.56 1.95 -10.22
CA ASP A 259 -16.52 2.33 -8.80
C ASP A 259 -15.09 2.23 -8.24
N ALA A 260 -14.38 1.14 -8.56
CA ALA A 260 -12.97 0.99 -8.20
C ALA A 260 -12.09 2.09 -8.82
N VAL A 261 -12.32 2.45 -10.08
CA VAL A 261 -11.64 3.56 -10.77
C VAL A 261 -11.92 4.89 -10.07
N THR A 262 -13.18 5.17 -9.76
CA THR A 262 -13.59 6.41 -9.07
C THR A 262 -12.90 6.54 -7.73
N TYR A 263 -12.88 5.46 -6.94
CA TYR A 263 -12.17 5.44 -5.65
C TYR A 263 -10.67 5.62 -5.83
N ALA A 264 -10.07 4.93 -6.80
CA ALA A 264 -8.63 5.03 -7.06
C ALA A 264 -8.21 6.47 -7.41
N GLN A 265 -8.95 7.15 -8.28
CA GLN A 265 -8.69 8.55 -8.63
C GLN A 265 -8.85 9.48 -7.43
N ALA A 266 -9.93 9.32 -6.65
CA ALA A 266 -10.20 10.17 -5.49
C ALA A 266 -9.14 10.01 -4.37
N ASN A 267 -8.50 8.84 -4.29
CA ASN A 267 -7.56 8.50 -3.21
C ASN A 267 -6.11 8.33 -3.71
N GLY A 268 -5.79 8.81 -4.92
CA GLY A 268 -4.43 8.77 -5.47
C GLY A 268 -3.84 7.38 -5.65
N GLN A 269 -4.68 6.36 -5.86
CA GLN A 269 -4.23 4.98 -6.10
C GLN A 269 -3.87 4.80 -7.59
N SER A 270 -2.75 4.14 -7.86
CA SER A 270 -2.26 3.88 -9.22
C SER A 270 -2.52 2.45 -9.70
N LYS A 271 -3.13 1.59 -8.88
CA LYS A 271 -3.34 0.17 -9.16
C LYS A 271 -4.73 -0.28 -8.70
N ILE A 272 -5.40 -1.02 -9.57
CA ILE A 272 -6.64 -1.76 -9.28
C ILE A 272 -6.34 -3.23 -9.57
N THR A 273 -6.60 -4.12 -8.63
CA THR A 273 -6.29 -5.55 -8.76
C THR A 273 -7.57 -6.35 -8.90
N LEU A 274 -7.63 -7.30 -9.82
CA LEU A 274 -8.67 -8.33 -9.81
C LEU A 274 -8.46 -9.23 -8.58
N GLU A 275 -9.34 -9.10 -7.59
CA GLU A 275 -9.23 -9.79 -6.31
C GLU A 275 -9.71 -11.25 -6.42
N THR A 276 -10.79 -11.48 -7.16
CA THR A 276 -11.38 -12.81 -7.36
C THR A 276 -11.73 -13.04 -8.82
N ASP A 277 -11.72 -14.30 -9.25
CA ASP A 277 -12.29 -14.69 -10.54
C ASP A 277 -13.72 -14.16 -10.70
N GLY A 278 -14.04 -13.78 -11.94
CA GLY A 278 -15.38 -13.35 -12.28
C GLY A 278 -15.47 -12.64 -13.62
N SER A 279 -16.64 -12.06 -13.86
CA SER A 279 -17.04 -11.48 -15.13
C SER A 279 -17.36 -10.01 -15.01
N ILE A 280 -17.07 -9.26 -16.07
CA ILE A 280 -17.57 -7.90 -16.27
C ILE A 280 -18.48 -7.86 -17.49
N GLY A 281 -19.58 -7.11 -17.36
CA GLY A 281 -20.47 -6.75 -18.46
C GLY A 281 -20.58 -5.23 -18.58
N GLY A 282 -20.65 -4.70 -19.79
CA GLY A 282 -20.67 -3.26 -20.04
C GLY A 282 -19.34 -2.69 -20.51
N SER A 283 -19.20 -1.37 -20.43
CA SER A 283 -18.03 -0.64 -20.94
C SER A 283 -17.32 0.09 -19.81
N TYR A 284 -16.00 -0.06 -19.77
CA TYR A 284 -15.14 0.45 -18.72
C TYR A 284 -14.00 1.27 -19.30
N THR A 285 -13.55 2.29 -18.57
CA THR A 285 -12.40 3.10 -18.96
C THR A 285 -11.39 3.07 -17.82
N ILE A 286 -10.14 2.71 -18.12
CA ILE A 286 -9.02 2.84 -17.20
C ILE A 286 -8.34 4.18 -17.50
N PRO A 287 -8.37 5.14 -16.57
CA PRO A 287 -7.87 6.48 -16.82
C PRO A 287 -6.35 6.56 -16.62
N THR A 288 -5.79 7.73 -16.98
CA THR A 288 -4.36 8.01 -16.85
C THR A 288 -3.81 7.67 -15.46
N GLY A 289 -2.62 7.07 -15.40
CA GLY A 289 -1.92 6.77 -14.16
C GLY A 289 -2.45 5.56 -13.38
N ILE A 290 -3.49 4.88 -13.87
CA ILE A 290 -4.03 3.66 -13.26
C ILE A 290 -3.64 2.42 -14.08
N THR A 291 -3.19 1.38 -13.38
CA THR A 291 -2.98 0.04 -13.94
C THR A 291 -4.03 -0.94 -13.41
N LEU A 292 -4.77 -1.59 -14.31
CA LEU A 292 -5.58 -2.76 -13.98
C LEU A 292 -4.70 -4.02 -13.99
N LEU A 293 -4.55 -4.66 -12.84
CA LEU A 293 -3.77 -5.87 -12.66
C LEU A 293 -4.67 -7.11 -12.67
N ILE A 294 -4.38 -8.04 -13.57
CA ILE A 294 -4.85 -9.43 -13.50
C ILE A 294 -3.70 -10.25 -12.92
N PRO A 295 -3.74 -10.59 -11.61
CA PRO A 295 -2.57 -11.08 -10.91
C PRO A 295 -2.26 -12.53 -11.28
N PHE A 296 -1.04 -12.95 -10.96
CA PHE A 296 -0.59 -14.34 -11.06
C PHE A 296 -0.11 -14.90 -9.72
N ASP A 297 -0.06 -14.07 -8.67
CA ASP A 297 0.35 -14.44 -7.32
C ASP A 297 -0.47 -13.68 -6.27
N GLU A 298 -0.44 -14.18 -5.03
CA GLU A 298 -1.10 -13.53 -3.88
C GLU A 298 -0.41 -12.21 -3.50
N ALA A 299 0.85 -12.01 -3.91
CA ALA A 299 1.59 -10.77 -3.69
C ALA A 299 1.11 -9.61 -4.57
N LYS A 300 0.22 -9.88 -5.54
CA LYS A 300 -0.32 -8.88 -6.47
C LYS A 300 0.81 -8.17 -7.23
N THR A 301 1.80 -8.95 -7.68
CA THR A 301 2.95 -8.47 -8.45
C THR A 301 2.48 -7.87 -9.77
N CYS A 302 2.89 -6.62 -10.03
CA CYS A 302 2.48 -5.85 -11.20
C CYS A 302 3.70 -5.57 -12.09
N TYR A 303 3.67 -6.04 -13.33
CA TYR A 303 4.78 -5.86 -14.27
C TYR A 303 4.41 -4.86 -15.36
N THR A 304 4.98 -3.66 -15.26
CA THR A 304 4.92 -2.62 -16.30
C THR A 304 6.21 -2.53 -17.13
N THR A 305 7.08 -3.53 -16.97
CA THR A 305 8.30 -3.75 -17.73
C THR A 305 8.47 -5.25 -17.95
N THR A 306 9.39 -5.67 -18.81
CA THR A 306 9.69 -7.09 -19.04
C THR A 306 10.04 -7.80 -17.72
N PRO A 307 9.31 -8.85 -17.33
CA PRO A 307 9.60 -9.62 -16.12
C PRO A 307 10.94 -10.35 -16.24
N ALA A 308 11.59 -10.62 -15.10
CA ALA A 308 12.74 -11.51 -15.08
C ALA A 308 12.29 -12.96 -15.41
N PRO A 309 12.98 -13.67 -16.32
CA PRO A 309 12.65 -15.06 -16.59
C PRO A 309 13.06 -15.95 -15.42
N THR A 310 12.42 -17.11 -15.31
CA THR A 310 12.68 -18.13 -14.29
C THR A 310 13.30 -19.39 -14.91
N THR A 311 13.91 -20.24 -14.07
CA THR A 311 14.34 -21.60 -14.43
C THR A 311 13.33 -22.66 -13.98
N SER A 312 12.20 -22.24 -13.37
CA SER A 312 11.10 -23.13 -13.01
C SER A 312 10.52 -23.82 -14.25
N GLN A 313 10.20 -25.09 -14.10
CA GLN A 313 9.56 -25.90 -15.14
C GLN A 313 8.11 -26.28 -14.78
N ALA A 314 7.54 -25.62 -13.76
CA ALA A 314 6.15 -25.84 -13.36
C ALA A 314 5.22 -25.59 -14.55
N GLY A 315 4.23 -26.47 -14.75
CA GLY A 315 3.23 -26.28 -15.80
C GLY A 315 2.50 -24.95 -15.63
N ALA A 316 2.20 -24.29 -16.75
CA ALA A 316 1.41 -23.06 -16.74
C ALA A 316 0.01 -23.37 -16.17
N LYS A 317 -0.44 -22.57 -15.20
CA LYS A 317 -1.75 -22.72 -14.55
C LYS A 317 -2.39 -21.35 -14.32
N VAL A 318 -3.67 -21.22 -14.61
CA VAL A 318 -4.43 -19.99 -14.30
C VAL A 318 -4.44 -19.75 -12.79
N PHE A 319 -4.13 -18.52 -12.38
CA PHE A 319 -4.26 -18.03 -11.00
C PHE A 319 -5.53 -17.19 -10.83
N ARG A 320 -5.75 -16.25 -11.74
CA ARG A 320 -6.96 -15.41 -11.78
C ARG A 320 -7.50 -15.26 -13.19
N THR A 321 -8.83 -15.25 -13.31
CA THR A 321 -9.56 -15.08 -14.57
C THR A 321 -10.47 -13.86 -14.53
N LEU A 322 -10.23 -12.89 -15.40
CA LEU A 322 -11.23 -11.88 -15.77
C LEU A 322 -11.97 -12.35 -17.02
N THR A 323 -13.28 -12.55 -16.90
CA THR A 323 -14.13 -12.84 -18.07
C THR A 323 -14.77 -11.55 -18.58
N MET A 324 -14.49 -11.20 -19.83
CA MET A 324 -15.19 -10.11 -20.52
C MET A 324 -16.38 -10.70 -21.23
N THR A 325 -17.61 -10.45 -20.74
CA THR A 325 -18.84 -11.00 -21.34
C THR A 325 -19.10 -10.47 -22.74
N GLU A 326 -20.09 -11.03 -23.43
CA GLU A 326 -20.44 -10.62 -24.79
C GLU A 326 -20.67 -9.10 -24.89
N GLY A 327 -20.02 -8.46 -25.87
CA GLY A 327 -20.10 -7.02 -26.11
C GLY A 327 -19.47 -6.11 -25.05
N SER A 328 -18.82 -6.65 -24.01
CA SER A 328 -18.15 -5.82 -22.99
C SER A 328 -16.87 -5.16 -23.51
N SER A 329 -16.47 -4.03 -22.94
CA SER A 329 -15.27 -3.33 -23.39
C SER A 329 -14.44 -2.73 -22.26
N ILE A 330 -13.12 -2.68 -22.47
CA ILE A 330 -12.20 -1.89 -21.65
C ILE A 330 -11.41 -0.97 -22.58
N THR A 331 -11.46 0.33 -22.31
CA THR A 331 -10.63 1.34 -22.99
C THR A 331 -9.52 1.83 -22.05
N LEU A 332 -8.29 1.85 -22.54
CA LEU A 332 -7.14 2.38 -21.80
C LEU A 332 -6.79 3.77 -22.34
N GLU A 333 -6.90 4.78 -21.48
CA GLU A 333 -6.52 6.15 -21.81
C GLU A 333 -5.00 6.34 -21.79
N ASN A 334 -4.52 7.48 -22.30
CA ASN A 334 -3.11 7.86 -22.24
C ASN A 334 -2.54 7.69 -20.82
N GLY A 335 -1.45 6.95 -20.66
CA GLY A 335 -0.81 6.67 -19.37
C GLY A 335 -1.53 5.63 -18.50
N ALA A 336 -2.61 5.02 -18.99
CA ALA A 336 -3.25 3.87 -18.37
C ALA A 336 -2.61 2.55 -18.81
N ALA A 337 -2.80 1.50 -18.02
CA ALA A 337 -2.31 0.18 -18.39
C ALA A 337 -3.21 -0.98 -17.94
N ILE A 338 -3.07 -2.11 -18.64
CA ILE A 338 -3.43 -3.44 -18.12
C ILE A 338 -2.13 -4.23 -17.94
N SER A 339 -1.95 -4.86 -16.78
CA SER A 339 -0.91 -5.84 -16.55
C SER A 339 -1.54 -7.21 -16.32
N VAL A 340 -1.43 -8.09 -17.31
CA VAL A 340 -1.78 -9.51 -17.16
C VAL A 340 -0.54 -10.24 -16.72
N GLY A 341 -0.51 -10.69 -15.47
CA GLY A 341 0.68 -11.29 -14.86
C GLY A 341 1.02 -12.68 -15.38
N GLY A 342 2.30 -13.05 -15.37
CA GLY A 342 2.74 -14.38 -15.77
C GLY A 342 4.24 -14.58 -15.59
N GLN A 343 4.71 -15.81 -15.78
CA GLN A 343 6.12 -16.18 -15.65
C GLN A 343 6.62 -16.93 -16.87
N TYR A 344 7.87 -16.69 -17.24
CA TYR A 344 8.47 -17.26 -18.43
C TYR A 344 9.72 -18.06 -18.09
N TYR A 345 9.79 -19.30 -18.59
CA TYR A 345 10.95 -20.17 -18.44
C TYR A 345 12.01 -19.81 -19.48
N ALA A 346 13.15 -19.32 -19.02
CA ALA A 346 14.36 -19.21 -19.85
C ALA A 346 15.05 -20.57 -19.87
N ALA A 347 14.81 -21.32 -20.94
CA ALA A 347 15.42 -22.63 -21.13
C ALA A 347 16.93 -22.56 -21.35
N ALA A 348 17.65 -23.55 -20.82
CA ALA A 348 19.02 -23.83 -21.23
C ALA A 348 19.06 -24.39 -22.67
N GLY A 349 20.26 -24.45 -23.27
CA GLY A 349 20.45 -24.96 -24.62
C GLY A 349 19.87 -26.37 -24.81
N GLY A 350 19.14 -26.58 -25.91
CA GLY A 350 18.46 -27.85 -26.21
C GLY A 350 17.08 -28.01 -25.58
N SER A 351 16.51 -26.95 -25.00
CA SER A 351 15.14 -26.92 -24.47
C SER A 351 14.39 -25.67 -24.94
N VAL A 352 13.06 -25.77 -24.94
CA VAL A 352 12.17 -24.70 -25.42
C VAL A 352 11.77 -23.79 -24.24
N GLY A 353 12.01 -22.49 -24.38
CA GLY A 353 11.46 -21.50 -23.44
C GLY A 353 9.94 -21.47 -23.58
N LYS A 354 9.21 -21.25 -22.48
CA LYS A 354 7.73 -21.31 -22.46
C LYS A 354 7.15 -20.62 -21.23
N MET A 355 5.86 -20.30 -21.28
CA MET A 355 5.11 -19.90 -20.09
C MET A 355 5.10 -21.03 -19.06
N VAL A 356 5.30 -20.67 -17.79
CA VAL A 356 5.36 -21.61 -16.67
C VAL A 356 4.66 -21.02 -15.45
N GLY A 357 4.28 -21.89 -14.52
CA GLY A 357 3.70 -21.49 -13.25
C GLY A 357 2.37 -20.74 -13.36
N PRO A 358 1.96 -20.10 -12.26
CA PRO A 358 0.76 -19.28 -12.20
C PRO A 358 0.76 -18.12 -13.21
N TYR A 359 -0.39 -17.83 -13.82
CA TYR A 359 -0.60 -16.67 -14.69
C TYR A 359 -2.00 -16.05 -14.54
N GLY A 360 -2.12 -14.76 -14.80
CA GLY A 360 -3.39 -14.06 -14.97
C GLY A 360 -3.95 -14.31 -16.37
N TRP A 361 -5.27 -14.39 -16.47
CA TRP A 361 -5.96 -14.68 -17.73
C TRP A 361 -7.13 -13.72 -17.96
N ILE A 362 -7.20 -13.14 -19.17
CA ILE A 362 -8.40 -12.45 -19.65
C ILE A 362 -9.09 -13.35 -20.68
N ASN A 363 -10.31 -13.79 -20.35
CA ASN A 363 -11.16 -14.61 -21.20
C ASN A 363 -12.20 -13.74 -21.91
N MET A 364 -11.98 -13.46 -23.18
CA MET A 364 -12.80 -12.56 -23.99
C MET A 364 -13.92 -13.32 -24.71
N LYS A 365 -15.17 -12.93 -24.49
CA LYS A 365 -16.32 -13.48 -25.23
C LYS A 365 -16.59 -12.69 -26.52
N SER A 366 -17.53 -13.20 -27.32
CA SER A 366 -17.88 -12.64 -28.64
C SER A 366 -18.14 -11.13 -28.55
N GLY A 367 -17.58 -10.37 -29.47
CA GLY A 367 -17.78 -8.91 -29.53
C GLY A 367 -17.20 -8.12 -28.35
N SER A 368 -16.52 -8.75 -27.39
CA SER A 368 -15.80 -8.01 -26.36
C SER A 368 -14.51 -7.41 -26.91
N ALA A 369 -14.10 -6.26 -26.37
CA ALA A 369 -12.99 -5.48 -26.93
C ALA A 369 -12.10 -4.85 -25.85
N ILE A 370 -10.78 -4.87 -26.08
CA ILE A 370 -9.82 -4.01 -25.38
C ILE A 370 -9.28 -3.00 -26.39
N THR A 371 -9.42 -1.71 -26.08
CA THR A 371 -8.87 -0.61 -26.88
C THR A 371 -7.73 0.06 -26.12
N VAL A 372 -6.54 0.07 -26.71
CA VAL A 372 -5.33 0.69 -26.15
C VAL A 372 -5.07 1.99 -26.91
N GLN A 373 -5.42 3.13 -26.31
CA GLN A 373 -5.28 4.44 -26.96
C GLN A 373 -3.82 4.91 -26.99
N SER A 374 -3.56 6.01 -27.70
CA SER A 374 -2.24 6.67 -27.73
C SER A 374 -1.70 6.93 -26.32
N GLY A 375 -0.49 6.42 -26.05
CA GLY A 375 0.19 6.55 -24.75
C GLY A 375 -0.26 5.55 -23.67
N ALA A 376 -1.21 4.67 -23.97
CA ALA A 376 -1.62 3.58 -23.10
C ALA A 376 -0.81 2.30 -23.38
N THR A 377 -0.77 1.39 -22.40
CA THR A 377 0.02 0.16 -22.54
C THR A 377 -0.71 -1.11 -22.08
N LEU A 378 -0.73 -2.13 -22.93
CA LEU A 378 -1.16 -3.48 -22.59
C LEU A 378 0.04 -4.39 -22.36
N TYR A 379 0.24 -4.87 -21.13
CA TYR A 379 1.28 -5.84 -20.78
C TYR A 379 0.67 -7.24 -20.65
N ALA A 380 0.77 -8.04 -21.72
CA ALA A 380 0.28 -9.42 -21.79
C ALA A 380 1.40 -10.42 -21.42
N TRP A 381 1.80 -10.44 -20.13
CA TRP A 381 2.74 -11.44 -19.63
C TRP A 381 2.07 -12.77 -19.27
N GLY A 382 0.78 -12.74 -18.93
CA GLY A 382 -0.14 -13.88 -18.91
C GLY A 382 -0.88 -14.00 -20.24
N PHE A 383 -2.09 -14.55 -20.25
CA PHE A 383 -2.83 -14.79 -21.51
C PHE A 383 -4.05 -13.89 -21.66
N ILE A 384 -4.34 -13.48 -22.90
CA ILE A 384 -5.58 -12.84 -23.32
C ILE A 384 -6.10 -13.65 -24.49
N SER A 385 -7.22 -14.36 -24.30
CA SER A 385 -7.70 -15.31 -25.31
C SER A 385 -9.22 -15.36 -25.37
N GLY A 386 -9.76 -16.02 -26.41
CA GLY A 386 -11.19 -16.17 -26.62
C GLY A 386 -11.63 -15.62 -27.98
N SER A 387 -12.85 -15.08 -28.05
CA SER A 387 -13.51 -14.64 -29.29
C SER A 387 -13.77 -13.13 -29.35
N GLY A 388 -13.14 -12.35 -28.46
CA GLY A 388 -13.12 -10.89 -28.53
C GLY A 388 -12.03 -10.35 -29.46
N SER A 389 -11.61 -9.11 -29.24
CA SER A 389 -10.53 -8.47 -30.02
C SER A 389 -9.74 -7.44 -29.21
N VAL A 390 -8.48 -7.21 -29.60
CA VAL A 390 -7.63 -6.15 -29.07
C VAL A 390 -7.30 -5.18 -30.20
N THR A 391 -7.50 -3.89 -29.96
CA THR A 391 -7.09 -2.81 -30.88
C THR A 391 -6.10 -1.91 -30.17
N VAL A 392 -4.91 -1.76 -30.74
CA VAL A 392 -3.89 -0.81 -30.29
C VAL A 392 -3.88 0.34 -31.29
N GLU A 393 -4.22 1.54 -30.84
CA GLU A 393 -4.25 2.71 -31.70
C GLU A 393 -2.84 3.29 -31.91
N SER A 394 -2.71 4.19 -32.88
CA SER A 394 -1.44 4.87 -33.14
C SER A 394 -0.93 5.57 -31.87
N GLY A 395 0.28 5.19 -31.44
CA GLY A 395 0.91 5.68 -30.20
C GLY A 395 0.62 4.84 -28.96
N GLY A 396 -0.27 3.85 -29.02
CA GLY A 396 -0.45 2.84 -27.98
C GLY A 396 0.66 1.78 -28.03
N SER A 397 0.77 0.97 -26.98
CA SER A 397 1.79 -0.09 -26.90
C SER A 397 1.21 -1.41 -26.39
N VAL A 398 1.68 -2.51 -26.95
CA VAL A 398 1.41 -3.87 -26.44
C VAL A 398 2.73 -4.60 -26.25
N TYR A 399 2.85 -5.31 -25.14
CA TYR A 399 4.01 -6.13 -24.79
C TYR A 399 3.57 -7.55 -24.49
N GLU A 400 4.26 -8.51 -25.08
CA GLU A 400 4.06 -9.92 -24.84
C GLU A 400 5.39 -10.68 -24.95
N TRP A 401 5.40 -11.95 -24.53
CA TRP A 401 6.59 -12.77 -24.61
C TRP A 401 6.93 -13.12 -26.06
N TYR A 402 8.18 -12.86 -26.44
CA TYR A 402 8.77 -13.39 -27.65
C TYR A 402 9.41 -14.75 -27.34
N GLN A 403 8.71 -15.82 -27.69
CA GLN A 403 9.12 -17.18 -27.38
C GLN A 403 9.93 -17.78 -28.52
N ILE A 404 11.17 -18.18 -28.24
CA ILE A 404 12.00 -18.93 -29.19
C ILE A 404 11.74 -20.41 -28.98
N LEU A 405 11.19 -21.06 -30.00
CA LEU A 405 10.77 -22.46 -29.97
C LEU A 405 11.85 -23.40 -30.51
N ASP A 406 12.62 -22.94 -31.49
CA ASP A 406 13.72 -23.72 -32.05
C ASP A 406 14.85 -22.78 -32.49
N PHE A 407 16.07 -23.09 -32.03
CA PHE A 407 17.27 -22.37 -32.41
C PHE A 407 18.50 -23.28 -32.36
N ARG A 408 19.44 -23.03 -33.27
CA ARG A 408 20.73 -23.72 -33.26
C ARG A 408 21.60 -23.08 -32.20
N GLY A 409 21.90 -23.80 -31.12
CA GLY A 409 22.75 -23.36 -30.02
C GLY A 409 24.24 -23.72 -30.19
N GLY A 410 25.11 -23.14 -29.35
CA GLY A 410 26.51 -23.55 -29.20
C GLY A 410 27.42 -23.19 -30.39
N SER A 411 28.26 -24.13 -30.82
CA SER A 411 29.16 -23.93 -31.96
C SER A 411 28.40 -23.69 -33.26
N ALA A 412 27.21 -24.30 -33.41
CA ALA A 412 26.36 -24.08 -34.57
C ALA A 412 25.90 -22.62 -34.67
N SER A 413 25.61 -21.93 -33.56
CA SER A 413 25.35 -20.48 -33.55
C SER A 413 26.61 -19.66 -33.78
N SER A 414 27.73 -20.10 -33.18
CA SER A 414 29.02 -19.39 -33.23
C SER A 414 29.63 -19.38 -34.63
N GLU A 415 29.31 -20.39 -35.45
CA GLU A 415 29.69 -20.49 -36.86
C GLU A 415 28.70 -19.76 -37.79
N MET A 416 27.58 -19.25 -37.27
CA MET A 416 26.66 -18.44 -38.09
C MET A 416 27.37 -17.12 -38.44
N GLY A 417 27.55 -16.88 -39.73
CA GLY A 417 28.05 -15.61 -40.24
C GLY A 417 27.06 -14.45 -40.01
N ASN A 418 27.45 -13.25 -40.44
CA ASN A 418 26.60 -12.07 -40.32
C ASN A 418 25.35 -12.15 -41.22
N LYS A 419 24.26 -11.50 -40.80
CA LYS A 419 22.97 -11.37 -41.55
C LYS A 419 22.15 -12.66 -41.67
N VAL A 420 22.15 -13.50 -40.64
CA VAL A 420 21.29 -14.70 -40.57
C VAL A 420 20.29 -14.56 -39.43
N PHE A 421 19.04 -14.96 -39.64
CA PHE A 421 18.05 -15.05 -38.58
C PHE A 421 18.32 -16.32 -37.75
N PRO A 422 18.61 -16.22 -36.44
CA PRO A 422 19.19 -17.32 -35.67
C PRO A 422 18.18 -18.37 -35.18
N PHE A 423 16.89 -18.13 -35.37
CA PHE A 423 15.80 -18.98 -34.87
C PHE A 423 15.05 -19.62 -36.04
N SER A 424 14.77 -20.93 -35.94
CA SER A 424 13.96 -21.64 -36.95
C SER A 424 12.47 -21.50 -36.67
N GLN A 425 12.11 -21.32 -35.39
CA GLN A 425 10.72 -21.22 -34.96
C GLN A 425 10.61 -20.28 -33.75
N TYR A 426 9.63 -19.39 -33.79
CA TYR A 426 9.29 -18.49 -32.70
C TYR A 426 7.77 -18.30 -32.61
N ALA A 427 7.30 -17.83 -31.46
CA ALA A 427 5.92 -17.47 -31.20
C ALA A 427 5.82 -16.15 -30.45
N VAL A 428 4.73 -15.45 -30.72
CA VAL A 428 4.27 -14.21 -30.07
C VAL A 428 2.79 -14.47 -29.86
N GLN A 429 2.44 -14.99 -28.68
CA GLN A 429 1.20 -15.76 -28.50
C GLN A 429 0.53 -15.55 -27.15
N ASN A 430 0.83 -14.46 -26.44
CA ASN A 430 0.11 -14.18 -25.19
C ASN A 430 -1.19 -13.42 -25.45
N VAL A 431 -1.26 -12.72 -26.58
CA VAL A 431 -2.52 -12.19 -27.13
C VAL A 431 -3.03 -13.14 -28.21
N GLU A 432 -3.95 -14.03 -27.83
CA GLU A 432 -4.50 -15.10 -28.66
C GLU A 432 -5.85 -14.73 -29.30
N VAL A 433 -6.21 -13.45 -29.26
CA VAL A 433 -7.38 -12.87 -29.95
C VAL A 433 -6.92 -12.05 -31.15
N PRO A 434 -7.80 -11.73 -32.13
CA PRO A 434 -7.50 -10.76 -33.17
C PRO A 434 -6.90 -9.47 -32.60
N LEU A 435 -5.65 -9.18 -32.98
CA LEU A 435 -4.89 -8.00 -32.59
C LEU A 435 -4.74 -7.07 -33.80
N THR A 436 -5.21 -5.84 -33.68
CA THR A 436 -5.04 -4.76 -34.67
C THR A 436 -4.07 -3.72 -34.12
N LEU A 437 -3.07 -3.31 -34.92
CA LEU A 437 -2.02 -2.34 -34.58
C LEU A 437 -2.05 -1.12 -35.52
#